data_AF-A0A816RAK7-F1
#
_entry.id   AF-A0A816RAK7-F1
#
_cell.length_a   1.000
_cell.length_b   1.000
_cell.length_c   1.000
_cell.angle_alpha   90.00
_cell.angle_beta   90.00
_cell.angle_gamma   90.00
#
_symmetry.space_group_name_H-M   'P 1'
#
loop_
_entity.id
_entity.type
_entity.pdbx_description
1 polymer ?
#
loop_
_entity_poly.entity_id
_entity_poly.type
_entity_poly.pdbx_seq_one_letter_code
_entity_poly.pdbx_strand_id
1 'polypeptide(L)'
;MFVKNNYTSSWYSKPQESISQNLSGSILNHLFLPHNLPSSSDTDYLIDSNHRHEYKLLEYVNKYLKSLDAKNELSVFQVLKKCFQYWTVIQNKENCSVPNLQSIIQKLVPGDFLPLYFHAQNAAILIEIDENHTDQPLISSWEVSLPPDVITSSLEPHFSDFPVPVFRLPNRSQLLSSVHCELLIDFMNNTIEHAKVQKASYRFDEVRDVPISHYVCQWWITQFQDAQVHNQINPSIAFKKKHRDQIRYTRSMLPFRRSGLWMTIKVVLHTILVRRLANVGTIVYKLLITH
;
A
#
# COMPACT_ATOMS: atom_id res chain seq x y z
N MET A 1 -26.27 47.40 -26.15
CA MET A 1 -26.39 47.62 -24.70
C MET A 1 -25.82 46.38 -24.03
N PHE A 2 -24.51 46.35 -23.82
CA PHE A 2 -23.78 45.25 -23.17
C PHE A 2 -23.46 45.69 -21.74
N VAL A 3 -24.02 44.99 -20.76
CA VAL A 3 -23.64 45.16 -19.35
C VAL A 3 -22.61 44.09 -19.03
N LYS A 4 -21.37 44.53 -18.80
CA LYS A 4 -20.31 43.75 -18.17
C LYS A 4 -20.70 43.50 -16.71
N ASN A 5 -20.76 42.24 -16.29
CA ASN A 5 -20.66 41.88 -14.88
C ASN A 5 -19.30 41.22 -14.64
N ASN A 6 -18.48 41.92 -13.87
CA ASN A 6 -17.22 41.46 -13.33
C ASN A 6 -17.50 40.46 -12.21
N TYR A 7 -17.04 39.22 -12.36
CA TYR A 7 -16.74 38.34 -11.24
C TYR A 7 -15.26 38.00 -11.30
N THR A 8 -14.45 38.78 -10.58
CA THR A 8 -13.07 38.42 -10.24
C THR A 8 -13.11 37.37 -9.14
N SER A 9 -12.98 36.09 -9.49
CA SER A 9 -12.64 35.05 -8.53
C SER A 9 -11.14 35.09 -8.26
N SER A 10 -10.79 35.64 -7.10
CA SER A 10 -9.47 35.54 -6.51
C SER A 10 -9.19 34.07 -6.18
N TRP A 11 -8.40 33.41 -7.01
CA TRP A 11 -7.77 32.13 -6.67
C TRP A 11 -6.65 32.43 -5.67
N TYR A 12 -6.95 32.30 -4.37
CA TYR A 12 -5.91 32.23 -3.35
C TYR A 12 -5.16 30.91 -3.52
N SER A 13 -4.00 30.96 -4.15
CA SER A 13 -2.98 29.92 -4.07
C SER A 13 -2.62 29.74 -2.60
N LYS A 14 -3.07 28.66 -1.95
CA LYS A 14 -2.58 28.32 -0.61
C LYS A 14 -1.05 28.16 -0.70
N PRO A 15 -0.27 28.84 0.17
CA PRO A 15 1.20 28.77 0.09
C PRO A 15 1.67 27.33 0.27
N GLN A 16 2.66 26.90 -0.53
CA GLN A 16 3.19 25.51 -0.54
C GLN A 16 3.62 25.02 0.85
N GLU A 17 4.10 25.90 1.73
CA GLU A 17 4.45 25.57 3.12
C GLU A 17 3.23 25.12 3.94
N SER A 18 2.07 25.76 3.75
CA SER A 18 0.82 25.38 4.43
C SER A 18 0.33 24.00 3.99
N ILE A 19 0.51 23.66 2.71
CA ILE A 19 0.14 22.35 2.15
C ILE A 19 1.06 21.25 2.70
N SER A 20 2.37 21.52 2.77
CA SER A 20 3.37 20.60 3.31
C SER A 20 3.14 20.28 4.80
N GLN A 21 2.83 21.31 5.60
CA GLN A 21 2.53 21.15 7.02
C GLN A 21 1.22 20.37 7.25
N ASN A 22 0.17 20.68 6.48
CA ASN A 22 -1.12 19.98 6.58
C ASN A 22 -1.02 18.50 6.17
N LEU A 23 -0.24 18.19 5.14
CA LEU A 23 0.02 16.80 4.72
C LEU A 23 0.83 16.03 5.77
N SER A 24 1.89 16.63 6.31
CA SER A 24 2.71 15.97 7.33
C SER A 24 1.91 15.64 8.59
N GLY A 25 1.07 16.59 9.05
CA GLY A 25 0.15 16.37 10.17
C GLY A 25 -0.87 15.26 9.89
N SER A 26 -1.48 15.25 8.70
CA SER A 26 -2.40 14.20 8.27
C SER A 26 -1.74 12.82 8.21
N ILE A 27 -0.53 12.69 7.61
CA ILE A 27 0.23 11.44 7.62
C ILE A 27 0.46 10.93 9.05
N LEU A 28 0.87 11.81 9.96
CA LEU A 28 1.08 11.44 11.37
C LEU A 28 -0.23 10.96 12.03
N ASN A 29 -1.35 11.63 11.76
CA ASN A 29 -2.66 11.20 12.25
C ASN A 29 -3.02 9.79 11.75
N HIS A 30 -2.79 9.49 10.47
CA HIS A 30 -3.07 8.19 9.90
C HIS A 30 -2.03 7.11 10.30
N LEU A 31 -0.82 7.48 10.69
CA LEU A 31 0.19 6.56 11.23
C LEU A 31 -0.13 6.12 12.67
N PHE A 32 -0.38 7.10 13.54
CA PHE A 32 -0.50 6.86 14.99
C PHE A 32 -1.95 6.69 15.44
N LEU A 33 -2.89 7.34 14.74
CA LEU A 33 -4.31 7.43 15.09
C LEU A 33 -4.50 7.97 16.53
N PRO A 34 -4.13 9.23 16.79
CA PRO A 34 -4.11 9.80 18.14
C PRO A 34 -5.51 9.83 18.78
N HIS A 35 -5.58 9.90 20.11
CA HIS A 35 -6.86 9.93 20.84
C HIS A 35 -7.76 11.11 20.46
N ASN A 36 -7.16 12.28 20.20
CA ASN A 36 -7.88 13.44 19.72
C ASN A 36 -7.58 13.60 18.23
N LEU A 37 -8.55 13.26 17.38
CA LEU A 37 -8.49 13.50 15.95
C LEU A 37 -9.03 14.91 15.63
N PRO A 38 -8.73 15.46 14.44
CA PRO A 38 -9.38 16.67 13.95
C PRO A 38 -10.91 16.57 14.07
N SER A 39 -11.55 17.70 14.35
CA SER A 39 -13.00 17.77 14.65
C SER A 39 -13.91 17.23 13.54
N SER A 40 -13.41 17.17 12.29
CA SER A 40 -14.03 16.41 11.20
C SER A 40 -12.95 15.78 10.32
N SER A 41 -13.16 14.52 9.90
CA SER A 41 -12.28 13.83 8.96
C SER A 41 -12.30 14.42 7.56
N ASP A 42 -13.39 15.10 7.21
CA ASP A 42 -13.57 15.72 5.90
C ASP A 42 -12.65 16.95 5.72
N THR A 43 -12.01 17.44 6.80
CA THR A 43 -10.97 18.48 6.74
C THR A 43 -9.55 17.92 6.76
N ASP A 44 -9.39 16.59 6.89
CA ASP A 44 -8.09 15.95 6.84
C ASP A 44 -7.56 15.92 5.41
N TYR A 45 -6.30 16.30 5.23
CA TYR A 45 -5.69 16.48 3.92
C TYR A 45 -5.59 15.17 3.12
N LEU A 46 -5.27 14.04 3.73
CA LEU A 46 -5.18 12.76 3.01
C LEU A 46 -6.57 12.28 2.60
N ILE A 47 -7.56 12.45 3.47
CA ILE A 47 -8.94 12.07 3.16
C ILE A 47 -9.50 12.94 2.03
N ASP A 48 -9.36 14.26 2.12
CA ASP A 48 -9.80 15.22 1.09
C ASP A 48 -9.10 15.00 -0.26
N SER A 49 -7.81 14.64 -0.23
CA SER A 49 -7.05 14.33 -1.46
C SER A 49 -7.21 12.89 -1.95
N ASN A 50 -8.16 12.12 -1.39
CA ASN A 50 -8.37 10.70 -1.70
C ASN A 50 -7.05 9.90 -1.68
N HIS A 51 -6.27 10.10 -0.63
CA HIS A 51 -4.98 9.47 -0.37
C HIS A 51 -3.91 9.68 -1.47
N ARG A 52 -4.10 10.65 -2.37
CA ARG A 52 -3.18 10.92 -3.49
C ARG A 52 -1.73 11.14 -3.06
N HIS A 53 -1.53 11.69 -1.86
CA HIS A 53 -0.21 12.04 -1.35
C HIS A 53 0.31 11.06 -0.29
N GLU A 54 -0.37 9.94 -0.06
CA GLU A 54 0.05 8.94 0.93
C GLU A 54 1.43 8.36 0.60
N TYR A 55 1.82 8.32 -0.69
CA TYR A 55 3.14 7.87 -1.14
C TYR A 55 4.31 8.63 -0.50
N LYS A 56 4.12 9.85 0.01
CA LYS A 56 5.19 10.58 0.73
C LYS A 56 5.69 9.84 1.97
N LEU A 57 4.87 8.96 2.53
CA LEU A 57 5.33 8.05 3.57
C LEU A 57 6.49 7.16 3.10
N LEU A 58 6.45 6.68 1.85
CA LEU A 58 7.56 5.93 1.26
C LEU A 58 8.79 6.81 1.08
N GLU A 59 8.63 8.08 0.72
CA GLU A 59 9.75 9.02 0.64
C GLU A 59 10.45 9.20 1.99
N TYR A 60 9.67 9.35 3.07
CA TYR A 60 10.22 9.44 4.43
C TYR A 60 10.95 8.15 4.84
N VAL A 61 10.37 6.99 4.59
CA VAL A 61 11.01 5.70 4.89
C VAL A 61 12.28 5.51 4.05
N ASN A 62 12.24 5.84 2.76
CA ASN A 62 13.40 5.77 1.87
C ASN A 62 14.52 6.71 2.32
N LYS A 63 14.18 7.92 2.76
CA LYS A 63 15.14 8.87 3.35
C LYS A 63 15.76 8.32 4.64
N TYR A 64 14.94 7.74 5.52
CA TYR A 64 15.42 7.09 6.74
C TYR A 64 16.37 5.93 6.42
N LEU A 65 15.99 5.01 5.52
CA LEU A 65 16.82 3.88 5.11
C LEU A 65 18.16 4.37 4.54
N LYS A 66 18.15 5.40 3.69
CA LYS A 66 19.38 6.02 3.15
C LYS A 66 20.29 6.65 4.21
N SER A 67 19.72 7.07 5.34
CA SER A 67 20.49 7.66 6.44
C SER A 67 21.20 6.63 7.33
N LEU A 68 20.84 5.34 7.22
CA LEU A 68 21.52 4.26 7.94
C LEU A 68 22.98 4.16 7.45
N ASP A 69 23.92 4.23 8.39
CA ASP A 69 25.36 4.37 8.16
C ASP A 69 25.94 3.23 7.30
N ALA A 70 26.64 3.61 6.23
CA ALA A 70 27.16 2.71 5.21
C ALA A 70 28.37 1.88 5.67
N LYS A 71 29.04 2.27 6.77
CA LYS A 71 30.35 1.69 7.14
C LYS A 71 30.31 0.24 7.60
N ASN A 72 29.17 -0.26 8.11
CA ASN A 72 28.97 -1.66 8.54
C ASN A 72 27.59 -2.20 8.10
N GLU A 73 27.11 -1.73 6.95
CA GLU A 73 25.75 -1.99 6.53
C GLU A 73 25.55 -3.46 6.12
N LEU A 74 24.64 -4.17 6.81
CA LEU A 74 24.22 -5.51 6.41
C LEU A 74 23.68 -5.46 4.96
N SER A 75 24.03 -6.45 4.14
CA SER A 75 23.60 -6.53 2.73
C SER A 75 22.09 -6.43 2.54
N VAL A 76 21.29 -6.85 3.53
CA VAL A 76 19.83 -6.73 3.52
C VAL A 76 19.35 -5.27 3.43
N PHE A 77 20.08 -4.30 4.00
CA PHE A 77 19.68 -2.90 3.93
C PHE A 77 19.83 -2.33 2.52
N GLN A 78 20.77 -2.83 1.72
CA GLN A 78 20.87 -2.48 0.31
C GLN A 78 19.66 -2.97 -0.48
N VAL A 79 19.19 -4.19 -0.18
CA VAL A 79 17.94 -4.73 -0.74
C VAL A 79 16.74 -3.85 -0.35
N LEU A 80 16.65 -3.43 0.92
CA LEU A 80 15.60 -2.52 1.39
C LEU A 80 15.66 -1.15 0.72
N LYS A 81 16.84 -0.52 0.64
CA LYS A 81 17.05 0.77 -0.02
C LYS A 81 16.58 0.72 -1.48
N LYS A 82 16.99 -0.32 -2.22
CA LYS A 82 16.59 -0.52 -3.63
C LYS A 82 15.08 -0.77 -3.77
N CYS A 83 14.53 -1.65 -2.94
CA CYS A 83 13.10 -1.96 -2.90
C CYS A 83 12.25 -0.69 -2.68
N PHE A 84 12.57 0.11 -1.64
CA PHE A 84 11.84 1.34 -1.34
C PHE A 84 12.09 2.43 -2.37
N GLN A 85 13.26 2.48 -3.02
CA GLN A 85 13.51 3.38 -4.14
C GLN A 85 12.55 3.10 -5.30
N TYR A 86 12.44 1.85 -5.74
CA TYR A 86 11.52 1.49 -6.83
C TYR A 86 10.05 1.67 -6.44
N TRP A 87 9.70 1.26 -5.22
CA TRP A 87 8.33 1.39 -4.73
C TRP A 87 7.88 2.85 -4.65
N THR A 88 8.74 3.74 -4.15
CA THR A 88 8.46 5.19 -4.09
C THR A 88 8.19 5.77 -5.48
N VAL A 89 8.97 5.35 -6.49
CA VAL A 89 8.80 5.82 -7.86
C VAL A 89 7.43 5.42 -8.42
N ILE A 90 7.04 4.15 -8.30
CA ILE A 90 5.76 3.66 -8.88
C ILE A 90 4.55 4.21 -8.14
N GLN A 91 4.63 4.31 -6.80
CA GLN A 91 3.50 4.76 -5.99
C GLN A 91 3.23 6.26 -6.13
N ASN A 92 4.20 7.05 -6.60
CA ASN A 92 3.97 8.44 -6.96
C ASN A 92 3.10 8.48 -8.24
N LYS A 93 1.88 9.04 -8.14
CA LYS A 93 0.92 9.12 -9.23
C LYS A 93 1.46 9.81 -10.50
N GLU A 94 2.41 10.73 -10.37
CA GLU A 94 3.03 11.40 -11.53
C GLU A 94 3.89 10.44 -12.36
N ASN A 95 4.40 9.38 -11.74
CA ASN A 95 5.24 8.36 -12.35
C ASN A 95 4.52 7.02 -12.55
N CYS A 96 3.27 6.91 -12.09
CA CYS A 96 2.44 5.71 -12.18
C CYS A 96 1.97 5.51 -13.63
N SER A 97 2.82 4.88 -14.44
CA SER A 97 2.57 4.61 -15.86
C SER A 97 3.05 3.21 -16.25
N VAL A 98 2.45 2.66 -17.30
CA VAL A 98 2.81 1.34 -17.85
C VAL A 98 4.30 1.26 -18.22
N PRO A 99 4.89 2.22 -18.95
CA PRO A 99 6.32 2.16 -19.30
C PRO A 99 7.24 2.18 -18.08
N ASN A 100 6.89 2.97 -17.05
CA ASN A 100 7.69 3.03 -15.83
C ASN A 100 7.61 1.73 -15.03
N LEU A 101 6.41 1.16 -14.89
CA LEU A 101 6.20 -0.12 -14.22
C LEU A 101 6.96 -1.24 -14.95
N GLN A 102 6.83 -1.35 -16.28
CA GLN A 102 7.58 -2.30 -17.09
C GLN A 102 9.11 -2.10 -16.94
N SER A 103 9.59 -0.86 -17.01
CA SER A 103 11.02 -0.55 -16.87
C SER A 103 11.57 -0.98 -15.51
N ILE A 104 10.81 -0.75 -14.43
CA ILE A 104 11.21 -1.17 -13.09
C ILE A 104 11.15 -2.69 -12.98
N ILE A 105 10.07 -3.32 -13.42
CA ILE A 105 9.95 -4.78 -13.41
C ILE A 105 11.09 -5.40 -14.19
N GLN A 106 11.56 -4.85 -15.33
CA GLN A 106 12.73 -5.32 -16.09
C GLN A 106 14.07 -5.14 -15.37
N LYS A 107 14.21 -4.11 -14.54
CA LYS A 107 15.45 -3.84 -13.78
C LYS A 107 15.62 -4.72 -12.54
N LEU A 108 14.57 -5.42 -12.11
CA LEU A 108 14.65 -6.33 -10.97
C LEU A 108 15.65 -7.46 -11.27
N VAL A 109 16.56 -7.71 -10.33
CA VAL A 109 17.54 -8.80 -10.39
C VAL A 109 17.19 -9.85 -9.34
N PRO A 110 17.81 -11.05 -9.39
CA PRO A 110 17.54 -12.10 -8.41
C PRO A 110 17.77 -11.59 -7.00
N GLY A 111 16.78 -11.84 -6.13
CA GLY A 111 16.76 -11.37 -4.77
C GLY A 111 16.14 -9.97 -4.55
N ASP A 112 15.70 -9.29 -5.60
CA ASP A 112 14.96 -8.04 -5.49
C ASP A 112 13.48 -8.26 -5.15
N PHE A 113 12.89 -7.21 -4.56
CA PHE A 113 11.49 -7.14 -4.19
C PHE A 113 10.86 -5.87 -4.74
N LEU A 114 9.67 -5.98 -5.30
CA LEU A 114 8.84 -4.87 -5.74
C LEU A 114 7.44 -4.97 -5.10
N PRO A 115 7.18 -4.16 -4.06
CA PRO A 115 5.85 -4.00 -3.52
C PRO A 115 5.04 -3.02 -4.36
N LEU A 116 3.72 -3.24 -4.41
CA LEU A 116 2.73 -2.37 -5.03
C LEU A 116 1.56 -2.22 -4.04
N TYR A 117 1.10 -0.99 -3.80
CA TYR A 117 -0.05 -0.73 -2.94
C TYR A 117 -1.21 -0.15 -3.75
N PHE A 118 -2.40 -0.72 -3.56
CA PHE A 118 -3.62 -0.37 -4.27
C PHE A 118 -4.63 0.16 -3.26
N HIS A 119 -4.54 1.45 -2.94
CA HIS A 119 -5.48 2.10 -2.03
C HIS A 119 -6.94 1.92 -2.51
N ALA A 120 -7.17 2.15 -3.80
CA ALA A 120 -8.48 2.03 -4.44
C ALA A 120 -9.04 0.59 -4.50
N GLN A 121 -8.22 -0.40 -4.16
CA GLN A 121 -8.61 -1.82 -4.12
C GLN A 121 -8.36 -2.45 -2.75
N ASN A 122 -8.05 -1.67 -1.72
CA ASN A 122 -7.73 -2.17 -0.37
C ASN A 122 -6.72 -3.34 -0.36
N ALA A 123 -5.75 -3.32 -1.27
CA ALA A 123 -4.89 -4.47 -1.52
C ALA A 123 -3.43 -4.08 -1.65
N ALA A 124 -2.56 -5.06 -1.52
CA ALA A 124 -1.15 -4.94 -1.84
C ALA A 124 -0.65 -6.20 -2.52
N ILE A 125 0.38 -6.04 -3.36
CA ILE A 125 1.13 -7.11 -3.99
C ILE A 125 2.60 -6.96 -3.61
N LEU A 126 3.29 -8.08 -3.43
CA LEU A 126 4.74 -8.15 -3.38
C LEU A 126 5.22 -9.12 -4.47
N ILE A 127 5.96 -8.57 -5.42
CA ILE A 127 6.70 -9.32 -6.44
C ILE A 127 8.11 -9.57 -5.90
N GLU A 128 8.56 -10.81 -5.94
CA GLU A 128 9.91 -11.22 -5.57
C GLU A 128 10.54 -11.93 -6.77
N ILE A 129 11.77 -11.55 -7.11
CA ILE A 129 12.58 -12.31 -8.07
C ILE A 129 13.37 -13.36 -7.28
N ASP A 130 12.96 -14.62 -7.39
CA ASP A 130 13.63 -15.73 -6.69
C ASP A 130 15.10 -15.84 -7.13
N GLU A 131 15.99 -16.03 -6.16
CA GLU A 131 17.43 -16.18 -6.40
C GLU A 131 17.75 -17.44 -7.21
N ASN A 132 16.95 -18.49 -7.04
CA ASN A 132 17.16 -19.76 -7.72
C ASN A 132 16.42 -19.85 -9.07
N HIS A 133 15.41 -19.02 -9.29
CA HIS A 133 14.56 -19.08 -10.48
C HIS A 133 14.23 -17.67 -10.97
N THR A 134 15.22 -17.05 -11.60
CA THR A 134 15.23 -15.61 -11.91
C THR A 134 14.14 -15.17 -12.90
N ASP A 135 13.66 -16.09 -13.73
CA ASP A 135 12.59 -15.85 -14.70
C ASP A 135 11.20 -16.30 -14.19
N GLN A 136 11.12 -16.84 -12.97
CA GLN A 136 9.88 -17.32 -12.36
C GLN A 136 9.57 -16.52 -11.09
N PRO A 137 9.03 -15.29 -11.24
CA PRO A 137 8.77 -14.42 -10.11
C PRO A 137 7.73 -15.03 -9.16
N LEU A 138 7.94 -14.75 -7.88
CA LEU A 138 7.01 -15.07 -6.81
C LEU A 138 6.10 -13.85 -6.57
N ILE A 139 4.80 -14.11 -6.43
CA ILE A 139 3.77 -13.10 -6.23
C ILE A 139 3.00 -13.45 -4.97
N SER A 140 2.92 -12.50 -4.05
CA SER A 140 2.03 -12.58 -2.89
C SER A 140 1.12 -11.37 -2.87
N SER A 141 -0.14 -11.57 -2.51
CA SER A 141 -1.14 -10.52 -2.48
C SER A 141 -1.98 -10.62 -1.20
N TRP A 142 -2.35 -9.48 -0.62
CA TRP A 142 -3.12 -9.46 0.63
C TRP A 142 -4.01 -8.24 0.74
N GLU A 143 -5.10 -8.41 1.50
CA GLU A 143 -5.97 -7.33 1.92
C GLU A 143 -5.28 -6.49 3.00
N VAL A 144 -5.37 -5.17 2.85
CA VAL A 144 -4.60 -4.22 3.67
C VAL A 144 -5.36 -3.79 4.92
N SER A 145 -6.64 -3.48 4.78
CA SER A 145 -7.51 -2.99 5.86
C SER A 145 -8.74 -3.87 5.94
N LEU A 146 -9.24 -4.10 7.15
CA LEU A 146 -10.44 -4.92 7.33
C LEU A 146 -11.73 -4.09 7.14
N PRO A 147 -12.81 -4.69 6.65
CA PRO A 147 -14.13 -4.09 6.66
C PRO A 147 -14.59 -3.67 8.08
N PRO A 148 -15.38 -2.58 8.24
CA PRO A 148 -15.86 -2.09 9.53
C PRO A 148 -16.62 -3.12 10.35
N ASP A 149 -17.46 -3.91 9.72
CA ASP A 149 -18.25 -4.97 10.36
C ASP A 149 -17.34 -6.03 10.97
N VAL A 150 -16.28 -6.43 10.26
CA VAL A 150 -15.25 -7.33 10.80
C VAL A 150 -14.57 -6.70 12.02
N ILE A 151 -14.13 -5.44 11.91
CA ILE A 151 -13.43 -4.76 13.03
C ILE A 151 -14.34 -4.60 14.26
N THR A 152 -15.62 -4.28 14.06
CA THR A 152 -16.56 -3.95 15.14
C THR A 152 -17.30 -5.16 15.70
N SER A 153 -17.30 -6.30 15.00
CA SER A 153 -17.97 -7.53 15.43
C SER A 153 -17.24 -8.30 16.54
N SER A 154 -15.98 -7.96 16.84
CA SER A 154 -15.17 -8.66 17.84
C SER A 154 -14.47 -7.70 18.79
N LEU A 155 -14.40 -8.09 20.06
CA LEU A 155 -13.56 -7.44 21.08
C LEU A 155 -12.10 -7.87 20.98
N GLU A 156 -11.84 -9.02 20.34
CA GLU A 156 -10.49 -9.54 20.16
C GLU A 156 -9.74 -8.81 19.04
N PRO A 157 -8.42 -8.63 19.19
CA PRO A 157 -7.61 -8.08 18.12
C PRO A 157 -7.60 -8.97 16.88
N HIS A 158 -7.80 -8.35 15.71
CA HIS A 158 -7.65 -9.04 14.43
C HIS A 158 -6.18 -9.13 13.99
N PHE A 159 -5.80 -10.29 13.46
CA PHE A 159 -4.45 -10.54 12.95
C PHE A 159 -4.50 -11.14 11.55
N SER A 160 -3.54 -10.77 10.70
CA SER A 160 -3.23 -11.50 9.48
C SER A 160 -1.93 -12.26 9.64
N ASP A 161 -1.94 -13.51 9.18
CA ASP A 161 -0.77 -14.38 9.12
C ASP A 161 -0.01 -14.16 7.80
N PHE A 162 1.31 -14.14 7.89
CA PHE A 162 2.23 -14.02 6.77
C PHE A 162 3.30 -15.11 6.85
N PRO A 163 3.85 -15.58 5.71
CA PRO A 163 3.47 -15.19 4.36
C PRO A 163 2.06 -15.66 4.00
N VAL A 164 1.34 -14.83 3.24
CA VAL A 164 0.09 -15.21 2.58
C VAL A 164 0.40 -16.20 1.43
N PRO A 165 -0.60 -16.86 0.82
CA PRO A 165 -0.36 -17.71 -0.35
C PRO A 165 0.51 -17.00 -1.39
N VAL A 166 1.57 -17.69 -1.80
CA VAL A 166 2.53 -17.21 -2.80
C VAL A 166 2.31 -17.99 -4.07
N PHE A 167 2.28 -17.30 -5.21
CA PHE A 167 2.15 -17.89 -6.53
C PHE A 167 3.45 -17.71 -7.30
N ARG A 168 3.89 -18.75 -7.99
CA ARG A 168 5.03 -18.71 -8.89
C ARG A 168 4.52 -18.61 -10.32
N LEU A 169 4.95 -17.57 -11.02
CA LEU A 169 4.69 -17.49 -12.46
C LEU A 169 5.70 -18.33 -13.22
N PRO A 170 5.32 -18.92 -14.36
CA PRO A 170 6.23 -19.71 -15.18
C PRO A 170 7.25 -18.85 -15.94
N ASN A 171 6.90 -17.57 -16.21
CA ASN A 171 7.77 -16.64 -16.93
C ASN A 171 7.49 -15.18 -16.54
N ARG A 172 8.56 -14.40 -16.34
CA ARG A 172 8.51 -12.98 -15.97
C ARG A 172 7.91 -12.09 -17.06
N SER A 173 7.99 -12.49 -18.32
CA SER A 173 7.38 -11.77 -19.44
C SER A 173 5.87 -11.58 -19.29
N GLN A 174 5.17 -12.46 -18.56
CA GLN A 174 3.75 -12.27 -18.28
C GLN A 174 3.52 -11.00 -17.44
N LEU A 175 4.38 -10.69 -16.46
CA LEU A 175 4.31 -9.42 -15.69
C LEU A 175 4.62 -8.20 -16.55
N LEU A 176 5.39 -8.38 -17.62
CA LEU A 176 5.77 -7.30 -18.53
C LEU A 176 4.73 -7.06 -19.63
N SER A 177 3.68 -7.87 -19.72
CA SER A 177 2.63 -7.65 -20.70
C SER A 177 1.94 -6.31 -20.45
N SER A 178 1.62 -5.59 -21.53
CA SER A 178 0.90 -4.31 -21.43
C SER A 178 -0.44 -4.49 -20.72
N VAL A 179 -1.15 -5.61 -20.98
CA VAL A 179 -2.45 -5.91 -20.35
C VAL A 179 -2.35 -5.98 -18.83
N HIS A 180 -1.37 -6.74 -18.30
CA HIS A 180 -1.21 -6.84 -16.83
C HIS A 180 -0.73 -5.52 -16.23
N CYS A 181 0.16 -4.80 -16.90
CA CYS A 181 0.63 -3.50 -16.42
C CYS A 181 -0.48 -2.45 -16.43
N GLU A 182 -1.27 -2.36 -17.51
CA GLU A 182 -2.43 -1.46 -17.62
C GLU A 182 -3.42 -1.73 -16.49
N LEU A 183 -3.73 -3.00 -16.24
CA LEU A 183 -4.63 -3.40 -15.17
C LEU A 183 -4.10 -3.03 -13.78
N LEU A 184 -2.80 -3.22 -13.52
CA LEU A 184 -2.20 -2.80 -12.25
C LEU A 184 -2.25 -1.28 -12.07
N ILE A 185 -2.02 -0.50 -13.13
CA ILE A 185 -2.12 0.96 -13.09
C ILE A 185 -3.58 1.38 -12.88
N ASP A 186 -4.53 0.70 -13.51
CA ASP A 186 -5.97 0.94 -13.32
C ASP A 186 -6.39 0.68 -11.86
N PHE A 187 -5.98 -0.46 -11.29
CA PHE A 187 -6.19 -0.80 -9.88
C PHE A 187 -5.59 0.21 -8.90
N MET A 188 -4.48 0.88 -9.25
CA MET A 188 -3.90 1.91 -8.38
C MET A 188 -4.73 3.20 -8.35
N ASN A 189 -5.48 3.46 -9.41
CA ASN A 189 -6.12 4.76 -9.65
C ASN A 189 -7.64 4.73 -9.48
N ASN A 190 -8.28 3.59 -9.78
CA ASN A 190 -9.72 3.45 -9.85
C ASN A 190 -10.20 2.39 -8.87
N THR A 191 -11.33 2.65 -8.21
CA THR A 191 -12.04 1.66 -7.40
C THR A 191 -13.00 0.90 -8.30
N ILE A 192 -13.01 -0.43 -8.21
CA ILE A 192 -13.94 -1.26 -8.99
C ILE A 192 -15.25 -1.43 -8.24
N GLU A 193 -15.17 -1.81 -6.96
CA GLU A 193 -16.36 -2.15 -6.19
C GLU A 193 -16.21 -1.81 -4.70
N HIS A 194 -17.31 -1.34 -4.10
CA HIS A 194 -17.50 -1.23 -2.66
C HIS A 194 -18.60 -2.21 -2.20
N ALA A 195 -18.63 -2.49 -0.90
CA ALA A 195 -19.75 -3.21 -0.29
C ALA A 195 -21.09 -2.52 -0.61
N LYS A 196 -22.13 -3.31 -0.93
CA LYS A 196 -23.46 -2.76 -1.22
C LYS A 196 -24.32 -2.78 0.04
N VAL A 197 -24.99 -1.66 0.32
CA VAL A 197 -25.98 -1.54 1.40
C VAL A 197 -27.38 -1.30 0.84
N GLN A 198 -28.39 -1.89 1.49
CA GLN A 198 -29.79 -1.67 1.13
C GLN A 198 -30.37 -0.53 1.97
N LYS A 199 -30.89 0.51 1.32
CA LYS A 199 -31.61 1.62 1.97
C LYS A 199 -32.93 1.87 1.23
N ALA A 200 -34.04 1.82 1.95
CA ALA A 200 -35.40 2.07 1.42
C ALA A 200 -35.66 1.37 0.07
N SER A 201 -35.34 0.07 0.00
CA SER A 201 -35.48 -0.80 -1.18
C SER A 201 -34.47 -0.64 -2.32
N TYR A 202 -33.56 0.33 -2.25
CA TYR A 202 -32.48 0.52 -3.24
C TYR A 202 -31.12 0.03 -2.71
N ARG A 203 -30.26 -0.45 -3.61
CA ARG A 203 -28.87 -0.83 -3.29
C ARG A 203 -27.92 0.30 -3.67
N PHE A 204 -27.07 0.70 -2.73
CA PHE A 204 -26.07 1.75 -2.92
C PHE A 204 -24.69 1.24 -2.55
N ASP A 205 -23.65 1.82 -3.15
CA ASP A 205 -22.28 1.65 -2.68
C ASP A 205 -22.10 2.27 -1.30
N GLU A 206 -21.61 1.47 -0.36
CA GLU A 206 -21.18 1.94 0.94
C GLU A 206 -19.74 2.43 0.85
N VAL A 207 -19.57 3.64 0.31
CA VAL A 207 -18.26 4.28 0.12
C VAL A 207 -17.52 4.58 1.44
N ARG A 208 -18.18 4.44 2.59
CA ARG A 208 -17.54 4.52 3.91
C ARG A 208 -16.81 3.23 4.28
N ASP A 209 -17.11 2.15 3.57
CA ASP A 209 -16.40 0.88 3.66
C ASP A 209 -15.12 0.90 2.80
N VAL A 210 -14.21 -0.01 3.11
CA VAL A 210 -13.03 -0.26 2.28
C VAL A 210 -13.47 -0.87 0.94
N PRO A 211 -12.77 -0.56 -0.16
CA PRO A 211 -12.96 -1.25 -1.43
C PRO A 211 -12.77 -2.77 -1.28
N ILE A 212 -13.43 -3.55 -2.14
CA ILE A 212 -13.30 -5.01 -2.11
C ILE A 212 -11.95 -5.42 -2.72
N SER A 213 -11.15 -6.16 -1.96
CA SER A 213 -9.78 -6.54 -2.33
C SER A 213 -9.65 -7.69 -3.33
N HIS A 214 -10.75 -8.40 -3.60
CA HIS A 214 -10.74 -9.66 -4.35
C HIS A 214 -10.21 -9.52 -5.79
N TYR A 215 -10.39 -8.37 -6.45
CA TYR A 215 -9.91 -8.16 -7.81
C TYR A 215 -8.39 -8.25 -7.91
N VAL A 216 -7.67 -7.71 -6.92
CA VAL A 216 -6.21 -7.75 -6.85
C VAL A 216 -5.74 -9.04 -6.20
N CYS A 217 -6.35 -9.43 -5.07
CA CYS A 217 -5.87 -10.55 -4.27
C CYS A 217 -6.18 -11.92 -4.87
N GLN A 218 -7.27 -12.04 -5.64
CA GLN A 218 -7.76 -13.33 -6.13
C GLN A 218 -7.90 -13.32 -7.66
N TRP A 219 -8.64 -12.39 -8.25
CA TRP A 219 -8.94 -12.44 -9.68
C TRP A 219 -7.73 -12.17 -10.58
N TRP A 220 -6.89 -11.20 -10.22
CA TRP A 220 -5.72 -10.85 -11.02
C TRP A 220 -4.75 -12.02 -11.19
N ILE A 221 -4.54 -12.82 -10.14
CA ILE A 221 -3.62 -13.95 -10.21
C ILE A 221 -4.15 -15.07 -11.14
N THR A 222 -5.47 -15.23 -11.26
CA THR A 222 -6.06 -16.23 -12.18
C THR A 222 -5.93 -15.84 -13.65
N GLN A 223 -5.52 -14.61 -13.96
CA GLN A 223 -5.30 -14.17 -15.33
C GLN A 223 -3.94 -14.62 -15.89
N PHE A 224 -3.03 -15.10 -15.03
CA PHE A 224 -1.74 -15.63 -15.46
C PHE A 224 -1.88 -17.09 -15.93
N GLN A 225 -1.26 -17.39 -17.06
CA GLN A 225 -1.21 -18.75 -17.59
C GLN A 225 -0.21 -19.57 -16.79
N ASP A 226 -0.62 -20.76 -16.37
CA ASP A 226 0.20 -21.75 -15.64
C ASP A 226 0.85 -21.23 -14.34
N ALA A 227 0.24 -20.24 -13.68
CA ALA A 227 0.65 -19.83 -12.34
C ALA A 227 0.40 -20.94 -11.32
N GLN A 228 1.41 -21.28 -10.51
CA GLN A 228 1.32 -22.38 -9.54
C GLN A 228 1.44 -21.85 -8.11
N VAL A 229 0.71 -22.48 -7.18
CA VAL A 229 0.89 -22.20 -5.75
C VAL A 229 2.28 -22.67 -5.32
N HIS A 230 3.05 -21.78 -4.71
CA HIS A 230 4.38 -22.05 -4.21
C HIS A 230 4.31 -22.51 -2.75
N ASN A 231 4.36 -23.83 -2.56
CA ASN A 231 4.10 -24.48 -1.26
C ASN A 231 5.29 -24.47 -0.27
N GLN A 232 6.37 -23.72 -0.53
CA GLN A 232 7.51 -23.66 0.39
C GLN A 232 7.30 -22.57 1.45
N ILE A 233 6.40 -22.82 2.40
CA ILE A 233 6.30 -22.01 3.61
C ILE A 233 7.28 -22.59 4.64
N ASN A 234 8.48 -22.01 4.72
CA ASN A 234 9.37 -22.32 5.83
C ASN A 234 8.74 -21.73 7.12
N PRO A 235 8.43 -22.54 8.16
CA PRO A 235 7.81 -22.05 9.38
C PRO A 235 8.66 -20.99 10.11
N SER A 236 9.99 -20.94 9.88
CA SER A 236 10.85 -19.89 10.41
C SER A 236 10.59 -18.51 9.78
N ILE A 237 9.76 -18.43 8.73
CA ILE A 237 9.41 -17.20 8.03
C ILE A 237 8.01 -16.70 8.42
N ALA A 238 7.28 -17.46 9.25
CA ALA A 238 5.91 -17.13 9.62
C ALA A 238 5.85 -16.00 10.68
N PHE A 239 5.00 -15.00 10.45
CA PHE A 239 4.73 -13.94 11.42
C PHE A 239 3.30 -13.40 11.30
N LYS A 240 2.85 -12.72 12.35
CA LYS A 240 1.52 -12.08 12.39
C LYS A 240 1.62 -10.57 12.35
N LYS A 241 0.66 -9.90 11.70
CA LYS A 241 0.44 -8.46 11.83
C LYS A 241 -0.94 -8.19 12.41
N LYS A 242 -0.95 -7.41 13.49
CA LYS A 242 -2.19 -6.95 14.12
C LYS A 242 -2.79 -5.80 13.30
N HIS A 243 -4.04 -5.96 12.91
CA HIS A 243 -4.88 -4.87 12.43
C HIS A 243 -5.21 -3.97 13.61
N ARG A 244 -4.72 -2.72 13.57
CA ARG A 244 -4.99 -1.71 14.61
C ARG A 244 -5.93 -0.63 14.07
N ASP A 245 -6.84 -1.01 13.20
CA ASP A 245 -7.87 -0.10 12.74
C ASP A 245 -8.83 0.23 13.87
N GLN A 246 -8.97 1.51 14.15
CA GLN A 246 -10.08 2.03 14.93
C GLN A 246 -10.82 2.98 14.00
N ILE A 247 -12.05 2.63 13.65
CA ILE A 247 -12.88 3.45 12.81
C ILE A 247 -13.48 4.52 13.71
N ARG A 248 -13.06 5.77 13.53
CA ARG A 248 -13.64 6.90 14.25
C ARG A 248 -14.46 7.77 13.31
N TYR A 249 -15.70 7.98 13.72
CA TYR A 249 -16.71 8.70 12.97
C TYR A 249 -17.44 9.65 13.91
N THR A 250 -16.98 10.90 13.99
CA THR A 250 -17.67 11.95 14.76
C THR A 250 -18.13 13.02 13.79
N ARG A 251 -19.40 12.98 13.39
CA ARG A 251 -20.04 13.99 12.52
C ARG A 251 -19.29 14.25 11.19
N SER A 252 -18.77 13.21 10.55
CA SER A 252 -18.07 13.31 9.24
C SER A 252 -18.71 12.41 8.18
N MET A 253 -18.28 12.45 6.92
CA MET A 253 -18.78 11.52 5.90
C MET A 253 -17.94 10.25 5.83
N LEU A 254 -16.60 10.39 5.84
CA LEU A 254 -15.65 9.28 5.81
C LEU A 254 -15.10 8.94 7.20
N PRO A 255 -14.72 7.68 7.48
CA PRO A 255 -14.08 7.33 8.73
C PRO A 255 -12.58 7.66 8.73
N PHE A 256 -12.06 8.03 9.90
CA PHE A 256 -10.61 7.97 10.10
C PHE A 256 -10.17 6.52 10.31
N ARG A 257 -9.14 6.12 9.57
CA ARG A 257 -8.48 4.80 9.66
C ARG A 257 -6.97 4.95 9.68
N ARG A 258 -6.26 3.90 10.09
CA ARG A 258 -4.80 3.90 9.94
C ARG A 258 -4.43 3.81 8.47
N SER A 259 -3.25 4.32 8.13
CA SER A 259 -2.70 4.22 6.78
C SER A 259 -2.54 2.75 6.39
N GLY A 260 -3.21 2.37 5.30
CA GLY A 260 -3.04 1.06 4.69
C GLY A 260 -1.62 0.89 4.13
N LEU A 261 -1.07 1.95 3.52
CA LEU A 261 0.32 1.95 3.05
C LEU A 261 1.30 1.65 4.19
N TRP A 262 1.08 2.19 5.38
CA TRP A 262 1.92 1.88 6.54
C TRP A 262 1.84 0.40 6.96
N MET A 263 0.66 -0.22 6.87
CA MET A 263 0.55 -1.66 7.09
C MET A 263 1.37 -2.43 6.06
N THR A 264 1.24 -2.08 4.78
CA THR A 264 2.02 -2.67 3.68
C THR A 264 3.52 -2.51 3.90
N ILE A 265 3.99 -1.33 4.30
CA ILE A 265 5.42 -1.07 4.62
C ILE A 265 5.91 -2.02 5.72
N LYS A 266 5.15 -2.17 6.79
CA LYS A 266 5.49 -3.08 7.90
C LYS A 266 5.53 -4.54 7.48
N VAL A 267 4.64 -4.97 6.58
CA VAL A 267 4.64 -6.34 6.03
C VAL A 267 5.89 -6.53 5.18
N VAL A 268 6.12 -5.65 4.19
CA VAL A 268 7.26 -5.70 3.28
C VAL A 268 8.59 -5.73 4.02
N LEU A 269 8.82 -4.81 4.95
CA LEU A 269 10.04 -4.77 5.76
C LEU A 269 10.26 -6.08 6.48
N HIS A 270 9.22 -6.61 7.14
CA HIS A 270 9.33 -7.83 7.92
C HIS A 270 9.57 -9.04 7.01
N THR A 271 8.85 -9.15 5.89
CA THR A 271 9.04 -10.21 4.90
C THR A 271 10.47 -10.22 4.37
N ILE A 272 11.00 -9.08 3.91
CA ILE A 272 12.36 -9.02 3.36
C ILE A 272 13.38 -9.40 4.45
N LEU A 273 13.27 -8.83 5.64
CA LEU A 273 14.22 -9.09 6.72
C LEU A 273 14.21 -10.55 7.15
N VAL A 274 13.04 -11.16 7.29
CA VAL A 274 12.93 -12.57 7.70
C VAL A 274 13.36 -13.51 6.57
N ARG A 275 13.09 -13.20 5.30
CA ARG A 275 13.64 -13.98 4.18
C ARG A 275 15.16 -13.92 4.11
N ARG A 276 15.77 -12.78 4.45
CA ARG A 276 17.22 -12.58 4.38
C ARG A 276 17.99 -13.03 5.62
N LEU A 277 17.39 -12.92 6.79
CA LEU A 277 18.06 -13.13 8.08
C LEU A 277 17.36 -14.18 8.96
N ALA A 278 16.37 -14.91 8.43
CA ALA A 278 15.55 -15.85 9.19
C ALA A 278 15.00 -15.21 10.48
N ASN A 279 15.09 -15.91 11.61
CA ASN A 279 14.58 -15.44 12.91
C ASN A 279 15.21 -14.11 13.37
N VAL A 280 16.46 -13.81 12.99
CA VAL A 280 17.12 -12.54 13.31
C VAL A 280 16.42 -11.37 12.60
N GLY A 281 15.81 -11.63 11.44
CA GLY A 281 15.05 -10.65 10.68
C GLY A 281 13.89 -10.02 11.47
N THR A 282 13.22 -10.79 12.32
CA THR A 282 12.17 -10.26 13.20
C THR A 282 12.71 -9.30 14.26
N ILE A 283 13.92 -9.55 14.77
CA ILE A 283 14.56 -8.66 15.74
C ILE A 283 14.94 -7.35 15.06
N VAL A 284 15.61 -7.42 13.90
CA VAL A 284 15.99 -6.23 13.12
C VAL A 284 14.74 -5.43 12.72
N TYR A 285 13.68 -6.10 12.29
CA TYR A 285 12.40 -5.46 11.96
C TYR A 285 11.83 -4.68 13.14
N LYS A 286 11.83 -5.27 14.33
CA LYS A 286 11.33 -4.60 15.54
C LYS A 286 12.15 -3.34 15.83
N LEU A 287 13.48 -3.43 15.79
CA LEU A 287 14.37 -2.29 16.00
C LEU A 287 14.09 -1.14 15.03
N LEU A 288 13.88 -1.43 13.74
CA LEU A 288 13.61 -0.42 12.70
C LEU A 288 12.24 0.28 12.84
N ILE A 289 11.25 -0.36 13.46
CA ILE A 289 9.90 0.21 13.60
C ILE A 289 9.73 0.90 14.96
N THR A 290 10.57 0.59 15.94
CA THR A 290 10.54 1.23 17.27
C THR A 290 11.45 2.45 17.40
N HIS A 291 12.48 2.57 16.57
CA HIS A 291 13.41 3.71 16.54
C HIS A 291 13.14 4.61 15.33
#